data_AF-A0A397BQ78-F1
#
_entry.id   AF-A0A397BQ78-F1
#
_cell.length_a   1.000
_cell.length_b   1.000
_cell.length_c   1.000
_cell.angle_alpha   90.00
_cell.angle_beta   90.00
_cell.angle_gamma   90.00
#
_symmetry.space_group_name_H-M   'P 1'
#
loop_
_entity.id
_entity.type
_entity.pdbx_description
1 polymer ?
#
loop_
_entity_poly.entity_id
_entity_poly.type
_entity_poly.pdbx_seq_one_letter_code
_entity_poly.pdbx_strand_id
1 'polypeptide(L)'
;MLVLPPTYSIHSVANRHLAMKVVLEKLAQRQDLTAEEMDSVIDTIALGAVDPIQIGVFLSLLRSKGETPLEVQTLVTVMLRHARLVTLQEGVKTLDIVGTGGDGANTVNLSTSAAILAAACGAKVAKHGNRSVSSRYNITKYRNA
;
A
#
# COMPACT_ATOMS: atom_id res chain seq x y z
N MET A 1 -28.82 3.02 10.98
CA MET A 1 -29.36 2.80 9.61
C MET A 1 -28.17 2.83 8.66
N LEU A 2 -27.65 1.67 8.28
CA LEU A 2 -26.50 1.57 7.36
C LEU A 2 -26.97 2.02 5.97
N VAL A 3 -26.42 3.12 5.47
CA VAL A 3 -26.57 3.51 4.08
C VAL A 3 -25.66 2.61 3.26
N LEU A 4 -26.24 1.65 2.53
CA LEU A 4 -25.51 0.86 1.54
C LEU A 4 -25.09 1.76 0.36
N PRO A 5 -23.88 1.60 -0.20
CA PRO A 5 -23.41 2.39 -1.33
C PRO A 5 -24.28 2.17 -2.59
N PRO A 6 -24.27 3.11 -3.56
CA PRO A 6 -25.20 3.12 -4.67
C PRO A 6 -25.05 1.88 -5.56
N THR A 7 -26.19 1.44 -6.10
CA THR A 7 -26.34 0.26 -6.97
C THR A 7 -25.35 0.30 -8.14
N TYR A 8 -24.45 -0.68 -8.15
CA TYR A 8 -23.42 -0.88 -9.17
C TYR A 8 -24.05 -1.40 -10.47
N SER A 9 -23.97 -0.67 -11.58
CA SER A 9 -24.47 -1.12 -12.89
C SER A 9 -23.58 -2.23 -13.48
N ILE A 10 -24.19 -3.30 -14.00
CA ILE A 10 -23.54 -4.46 -14.65
C ILE A 10 -22.50 -4.07 -15.70
N HIS A 11 -22.70 -2.98 -16.44
CA HIS A 11 -21.77 -2.51 -17.46
C HIS A 11 -20.43 -2.05 -16.87
N SER A 12 -20.46 -1.44 -15.69
CA SER A 12 -19.22 -0.97 -15.05
C SER A 12 -18.41 -2.14 -14.46
N VAL A 13 -19.08 -3.18 -13.93
CA VAL A 13 -18.42 -4.38 -13.37
C VAL A 13 -17.69 -5.14 -14.47
N ALA A 14 -18.35 -5.35 -15.62
CA ALA A 14 -17.76 -6.01 -16.77
C ALA A 14 -16.51 -5.26 -17.28
N ASN A 15 -16.56 -3.93 -17.31
CA ASN A 15 -15.44 -3.10 -17.78
C ASN A 15 -14.20 -3.21 -16.87
N ARG A 16 -14.41 -3.32 -15.55
CA ARG A 16 -13.31 -3.51 -14.58
C ARG A 16 -12.69 -4.91 -14.64
N HIS A 17 -13.51 -5.93 -14.86
CA HIS A 17 -13.00 -7.29 -15.02
C HIS A 17 -12.14 -7.42 -16.29
N LEU A 18 -12.58 -6.77 -17.38
CA LEU A 18 -11.80 -6.69 -18.62
C LEU A 18 -10.48 -5.92 -18.41
N ALA A 19 -10.51 -4.79 -17.69
CA ALA A 19 -9.32 -4.01 -17.36
C ALA A 19 -8.29 -4.82 -16.54
N MET A 20 -8.74 -5.51 -15.49
CA MET A 20 -7.86 -6.38 -14.68
C MET A 20 -7.29 -7.52 -15.52
N LYS A 21 -8.12 -8.18 -16.34
CA LYS A 21 -7.66 -9.27 -17.21
C LYS A 21 -6.53 -8.83 -18.15
N VAL A 22 -6.70 -7.69 -18.83
CA VAL A 22 -5.69 -7.14 -19.75
C VAL A 22 -4.37 -6.86 -19.01
N VAL A 23 -4.43 -6.28 -17.81
CA VAL A 23 -3.25 -6.01 -16.99
C VAL A 23 -2.53 -7.30 -16.57
N LEU A 24 -3.28 -8.31 -16.13
CA LEU A 24 -2.70 -9.61 -15.78
C LEU A 24 -2.02 -10.28 -16.98
N GLU A 25 -2.61 -10.19 -18.18
CA GLU A 25 -2.02 -10.72 -19.41
C GLU A 25 -0.70 -10.01 -19.77
N LYS A 26 -0.64 -8.66 -19.67
CA LYS A 26 0.60 -7.90 -19.89
C LYS A 26 1.69 -8.29 -18.89
N LEU A 27 1.35 -8.37 -17.60
CA LEU A 27 2.31 -8.76 -16.57
C LEU A 27 2.81 -10.20 -16.76
N ALA A 28 1.94 -11.12 -17.18
CA ALA A 28 2.33 -12.50 -17.52
C ALA A 28 3.31 -12.55 -18.70
N GLN A 29 3.21 -11.60 -19.64
CA GLN A 29 4.16 -11.41 -20.74
C GLN A 29 5.40 -10.60 -20.35
N ARG A 30 5.56 -10.29 -19.05
CA ARG A 30 6.64 -9.45 -18.48
C ARG A 30 6.72 -8.05 -19.10
N GLN A 31 5.59 -7.49 -19.52
CA GLN A 31 5.50 -6.13 -20.03
C GLN A 31 5.22 -5.15 -18.89
N ASP A 32 5.83 -3.97 -18.98
CA ASP A 32 5.60 -2.89 -18.04
C ASP A 32 4.22 -2.26 -18.24
N LEU A 33 3.60 -1.85 -17.13
CA LEU A 33 2.35 -1.13 -17.15
C LEU A 33 2.60 0.36 -17.37
N THR A 34 1.68 1.01 -18.09
CA THR A 34 1.68 2.47 -18.14
C THR A 34 1.20 3.06 -16.81
N ALA A 35 1.40 4.36 -16.61
CA ALA A 35 0.89 5.03 -15.43
C ALA A 35 -0.65 4.94 -15.35
N GLU A 36 -1.35 5.04 -16.48
CA GLU A 36 -2.82 4.97 -16.54
C GLU A 36 -3.34 3.57 -16.19
N GLU A 37 -2.66 2.52 -16.68
CA GLU A 37 -3.00 1.13 -16.36
C GLU A 37 -2.80 0.84 -14.87
N MET A 38 -1.66 1.27 -14.32
CA MET A 38 -1.34 1.11 -12.90
C MET A 38 -2.32 1.92 -12.02
N ASP A 39 -2.62 3.15 -12.40
CA ASP A 39 -3.56 4.02 -11.68
C ASP A 39 -4.95 3.37 -11.59
N SER A 40 -5.50 2.95 -12.74
CA SER A 40 -6.82 2.32 -12.85
C SER A 40 -6.94 1.04 -12.01
N VAL A 41 -5.92 0.18 -12.04
CA VAL A 41 -5.92 -1.07 -11.27
C VAL A 41 -5.84 -0.81 -9.78
N ILE A 42 -4.93 0.04 -9.33
CA ILE A 42 -4.77 0.33 -7.90
C ILE A 42 -5.99 1.08 -7.35
N ASP A 43 -6.58 2.00 -8.12
CA ASP A 43 -7.81 2.70 -7.75
C ASP A 43 -8.96 1.71 -7.53
N THR A 44 -9.12 0.77 -8.46
CA THR A 44 -10.15 -0.27 -8.34
C THR A 44 -9.93 -1.20 -7.15
N ILE A 45 -8.67 -1.57 -6.87
CA ILE A 45 -8.29 -2.35 -5.69
C ILE A 45 -8.61 -1.57 -4.40
N ALA A 46 -8.26 -0.28 -4.34
CA ALA A 46 -8.49 0.57 -3.18
C ALA A 46 -9.99 0.76 -2.87
N LEU A 47 -10.84 0.76 -3.90
CA LEU A 47 -12.30 0.81 -3.77
C LEU A 47 -12.93 -0.54 -3.33
N GLY A 48 -12.13 -1.60 -3.16
CA GLY A 48 -12.61 -2.92 -2.77
C GLY A 48 -13.41 -3.64 -3.86
N ALA A 49 -13.22 -3.26 -5.13
CA ALA A 49 -14.00 -3.75 -6.26
C ALA A 49 -13.32 -4.89 -7.05
N VAL A 50 -12.27 -5.50 -6.51
CA VAL A 50 -11.49 -6.60 -7.12
C VAL A 50 -11.51 -7.82 -6.21
N ASP A 51 -11.65 -9.00 -6.82
CA ASP A 51 -11.57 -10.27 -6.10
C ASP A 51 -10.17 -10.49 -5.47
N PRO A 52 -10.07 -10.98 -4.22
CA PRO A 52 -8.79 -11.21 -3.56
C PRO A 52 -7.81 -12.12 -4.32
N ILE A 53 -8.31 -13.10 -5.09
CA ILE A 53 -7.50 -13.99 -5.92
C ILE A 53 -6.84 -13.17 -7.03
N GLN A 54 -7.58 -12.29 -7.70
CA GLN A 54 -7.03 -11.43 -8.74
C GLN A 54 -5.98 -10.46 -8.19
N ILE A 55 -6.19 -9.92 -6.98
CA ILE A 55 -5.19 -9.09 -6.29
C ILE A 55 -3.92 -9.91 -6.02
N GLY A 56 -4.05 -11.14 -5.52
CA GLY A 56 -2.90 -12.02 -5.28
C GLY A 56 -2.12 -12.35 -6.54
N VAL A 57 -2.81 -12.62 -7.66
CA VAL A 57 -2.18 -12.88 -8.96
C VAL A 57 -1.48 -11.63 -9.48
N PHE A 58 -2.14 -10.46 -9.43
CA PHE A 58 -1.55 -9.18 -9.83
C PHE A 58 -0.24 -8.89 -9.11
N LEU A 59 -0.23 -8.98 -7.77
CA LEU A 59 0.96 -8.73 -6.95
C LEU A 59 2.08 -9.74 -7.23
N SER A 60 1.72 -11.01 -7.45
CA SER A 60 2.68 -12.08 -7.77
C SER A 60 3.33 -11.87 -9.14
N LEU A 61 2.54 -11.53 -10.17
CA LEU A 61 3.05 -11.28 -11.51
C LEU A 61 3.88 -10.00 -11.57
N LEU A 62 3.45 -8.92 -10.91
CA LEU A 62 4.21 -7.67 -10.82
C LEU A 62 5.60 -7.92 -10.20
N ARG A 63 5.65 -8.66 -9.07
CA ARG A 63 6.90 -9.05 -8.42
C ARG A 63 7.77 -9.96 -9.29
N SER A 64 7.17 -10.95 -9.96
CA SER A 64 7.89 -11.89 -10.82
C SER A 64 8.45 -11.24 -12.08
N LYS A 65 7.74 -10.24 -12.63
CA LYS A 65 8.23 -9.40 -13.73
C LYS A 65 9.43 -8.58 -13.26
N GLY A 66 9.30 -7.98 -12.08
CA GLY A 66 10.17 -6.94 -11.55
C GLY A 66 9.49 -5.57 -11.73
N GLU A 67 9.16 -4.91 -10.63
CA GLU A 67 8.52 -3.60 -10.64
C GLU A 67 9.45 -2.49 -11.17
N THR A 68 8.92 -1.57 -11.98
CA THR A 68 9.66 -0.40 -12.47
C THR A 68 9.48 0.81 -11.54
N PRO A 69 10.39 1.80 -11.57
CA PRO A 69 10.22 3.03 -10.80
C PRO A 69 8.92 3.78 -11.11
N LEU A 70 8.46 3.74 -12.37
CA LEU A 70 7.20 4.36 -12.79
C LEU A 70 6.00 3.66 -12.13
N GLU A 71 5.96 2.32 -12.18
CA GLU A 71 4.88 1.53 -11.57
C GLU A 71 4.80 1.78 -10.06
N VAL A 72 5.96 1.82 -9.37
CA VAL A 72 6.03 2.08 -7.93
C VAL A 72 5.62 3.53 -7.60
N GLN A 73 6.05 4.51 -8.39
CA GLN A 73 5.66 5.90 -8.19
C GLN A 73 4.14 6.09 -8.35
N THR A 74 3.55 5.50 -9.38
CA THR A 74 2.11 5.57 -9.62
C THR A 74 1.34 4.87 -8.50
N LEU A 75 1.79 3.67 -8.08
CA LEU A 75 1.23 2.97 -6.93
C LEU A 75 1.18 3.87 -5.69
N VAL A 76 2.30 4.49 -5.32
CA VAL A 76 2.38 5.39 -4.15
C VAL A 76 1.43 6.57 -4.31
N THR A 77 1.39 7.18 -5.49
CA THR A 77 0.52 8.33 -5.79
C THR A 77 -0.95 7.99 -5.59
N VAL A 78 -1.40 6.86 -6.15
CA VAL A 78 -2.79 6.41 -6.02
C VAL A 78 -3.11 6.04 -4.57
N MET A 79 -2.23 5.29 -3.89
CA MET A 79 -2.42 4.92 -2.49
C MET A 79 -2.56 6.15 -1.58
N LEU A 80 -1.83 7.23 -1.85
CA LEU A 80 -1.94 8.48 -1.10
C LEU A 80 -3.27 9.19 -1.34
N ARG A 81 -3.88 9.09 -2.53
CA ARG A 81 -5.23 9.65 -2.79
C ARG A 81 -6.31 8.96 -1.94
N HIS A 82 -6.13 7.66 -1.68
CA HIS A 82 -7.05 6.86 -0.86
C HIS A 82 -6.70 6.87 0.63
N ALA A 83 -5.53 7.42 1.00
CA ALA A 83 -5.10 7.47 2.39
C ALA A 83 -5.83 8.55 3.18
N ARG A 84 -6.08 8.28 4.46
CA ARG A 84 -6.47 9.33 5.41
C ARG A 84 -5.23 10.14 5.77
N LEU A 85 -5.09 11.32 5.17
CA LEU A 85 -3.98 12.23 5.44
C LEU A 85 -4.06 12.82 6.85
N VAL A 86 -2.89 12.96 7.48
CA VAL A 86 -2.72 13.63 8.77
C VAL A 86 -2.09 14.98 8.50
N THR A 87 -2.83 16.06 8.79
CA THR A 87 -2.32 17.42 8.67
C THR A 87 -1.46 17.77 9.88
N LEU A 88 -0.24 18.22 9.61
CA LEU A 88 0.68 18.74 10.63
C LEU A 88 0.68 20.26 10.58
N GLN A 89 1.06 20.89 11.69
CA GLN A 89 1.23 22.35 11.72
C GLN A 89 2.32 22.78 10.74
N GLU A 90 2.10 23.90 10.07
CA GLU A 90 3.04 24.45 9.10
C GLU A 90 4.41 24.73 9.75
N GLY A 91 5.50 24.42 9.04
CA GLY A 91 6.86 24.58 9.53
C GLY A 91 7.35 23.50 10.50
N VAL A 92 6.49 22.57 10.95
CA VAL A 92 6.93 21.47 11.82
C VAL A 92 7.66 20.40 11.01
N LYS A 93 8.99 20.34 11.17
CA LYS A 93 9.80 19.23 10.65
C LYS A 93 9.52 17.97 11.45
N THR A 94 9.09 16.92 10.74
CA THR A 94 8.72 15.65 11.35
C THR A 94 9.54 14.52 10.73
N LEU A 95 9.91 13.55 11.55
CA LEU A 95 10.71 12.40 11.16
C LEU A 95 9.83 11.15 11.09
N ASP A 96 9.94 10.39 10.00
CA ASP A 96 9.45 9.01 9.93
C ASP A 96 10.67 8.07 9.87
N ILE A 97 10.70 7.08 10.76
CA ILE A 97 11.73 6.05 10.78
C ILE A 97 11.02 4.72 10.54
N VAL A 98 11.06 4.22 9.30
CA VAL A 98 10.34 3.02 8.90
C VAL A 98 11.23 2.10 8.06
N GLY A 99 10.95 0.80 8.14
CA GLY A 99 11.55 -0.21 7.27
C GLY A 99 10.46 -0.91 6.49
N THR A 100 10.78 -1.35 5.28
CA THR A 100 9.89 -2.16 4.44
C THR A 100 9.59 -3.52 5.08
N GLY A 101 10.51 -4.04 5.91
CA GLY A 101 10.43 -5.39 6.48
C GLY A 101 10.65 -6.46 5.42
N GLY A 102 10.51 -7.74 5.81
CA GLY A 102 10.62 -8.85 4.85
C GLY A 102 12.05 -9.28 4.50
N ASP A 103 13.06 -8.79 5.20
CA ASP A 103 14.47 -9.17 5.06
C ASP A 103 14.80 -10.57 5.63
N GLY A 104 13.83 -11.23 6.26
CA GLY A 104 14.00 -12.54 6.91
C GLY A 104 14.89 -12.50 8.15
N ALA A 105 15.40 -11.33 8.54
CA ALA A 105 16.39 -11.19 9.60
C ALA A 105 15.79 -11.33 11.01
N ASN A 106 14.47 -11.48 11.14
CA ASN A 106 13.73 -11.60 12.41
C ASN A 106 14.16 -10.56 13.46
N THR A 107 14.57 -9.37 13.00
CA THR A 107 15.01 -8.31 13.90
C THR A 107 13.84 -7.89 14.78
N VAL A 108 14.15 -7.55 16.03
CA VAL A 108 13.23 -6.74 16.84
C VAL A 108 12.93 -5.44 16.08
N ASN A 109 11.81 -4.78 16.34
CA ASN A 109 11.40 -3.57 15.60
C ASN A 109 12.36 -2.39 15.86
N LEU A 110 13.58 -2.43 15.32
CA LEU A 110 14.65 -1.47 15.54
C LEU A 110 14.24 -0.07 15.08
N SER A 111 13.48 0.03 13.98
CA SER A 111 12.89 1.29 13.52
C SER A 111 11.92 1.90 14.54
N THR A 112 11.24 1.07 15.33
CA THR A 112 10.36 1.53 16.41
C THR A 112 11.17 2.00 17.61
N SER A 113 12.19 1.25 18.03
CA SER A 113 13.09 1.68 19.11
C SER A 113 13.82 2.97 18.76
N ALA A 114 14.29 3.09 17.51
CA ALA A 114 14.92 4.30 16.99
C ALA A 114 13.96 5.49 16.96
N ALA A 115 12.70 5.29 16.56
CA ALA A 115 11.68 6.32 16.59
C ALA A 115 11.40 6.83 18.02
N ILE A 116 11.29 5.92 18.98
CA ILE A 116 11.09 6.27 20.40
C ILE A 116 12.30 7.04 20.95
N LEU A 117 13.52 6.56 20.67
CA LEU A 117 14.74 7.23 21.09
C LEU A 117 14.85 8.63 20.49
N ALA A 118 14.62 8.78 19.18
CA ALA A 118 14.65 10.08 18.52
C ALA A 118 13.64 11.06 19.14
N ALA A 119 12.44 10.59 19.47
CA ALA A 119 11.42 11.38 20.17
C ALA A 119 11.88 11.79 21.58
N ALA A 120 12.51 10.88 22.34
CA ALA A 120 13.08 11.17 23.65
C ALA A 120 14.23 12.19 23.58
N CYS A 121 14.98 12.21 22.47
CA CYS A 121 15.99 13.22 22.17
C CYS A 121 15.42 14.55 21.63
N GLY A 122 14.09 14.70 21.55
CA GLY A 122 13.42 15.96 21.18
C GLY A 122 12.97 16.07 19.73
N ALA A 123 13.18 15.04 18.89
CA ALA A 123 12.64 15.05 17.52
C ALA A 123 11.11 14.93 17.52
N LYS A 124 10.44 15.60 16.57
CA LYS A 124 9.03 15.33 16.30
C LYS A 124 8.95 14.12 15.38
N VAL A 125 8.38 13.02 15.88
CA VAL A 125 8.33 11.75 15.15
C VAL A 125 6.88 11.39 14.83
N ALA A 126 6.60 11.14 13.56
CA ALA A 126 5.34 10.58 13.09
C ALA A 126 5.67 9.33 12.29
N LYS A 127 5.42 8.16 12.89
CA LYS A 127 5.81 6.89 12.30
C LYS A 127 4.62 6.20 11.63
N HIS A 128 4.75 5.86 10.35
CA HIS A 128 3.86 4.88 9.72
C HIS A 128 4.27 3.45 10.10
N GLY A 129 3.29 2.58 10.31
CA GLY A 129 3.53 1.22 10.78
C GLY A 129 2.38 0.27 10.47
N ASN A 130 2.73 -1.00 10.22
CA ASN A 130 1.78 -2.07 9.93
C ASN A 130 1.96 -3.27 10.88
N ARG A 131 1.00 -4.21 10.87
CA ARG A 131 1.19 -5.52 11.48
C ARG A 131 2.33 -6.27 10.81
N SER A 132 3.03 -7.10 11.58
CA SER A 132 4.11 -7.89 10.99
C SER A 132 3.56 -8.92 10.01
N VAL A 133 4.20 -8.97 8.84
CA VAL A 133 3.86 -9.90 7.75
C VAL A 133 4.79 -11.12 7.75
N SER A 134 6.00 -11.00 8.33
CA SER A 134 7.01 -12.07 8.37
C SER A 134 7.87 -12.12 9.64
N SER A 135 7.72 -11.18 10.58
CA SER A 135 8.48 -11.13 11.85
C SER A 135 7.59 -11.40 13.07
N ARG A 136 8.19 -11.80 14.20
CA ARG A 136 7.44 -12.06 15.45
C ARG A 136 7.04 -10.79 16.21
N TYR A 137 7.45 -9.60 15.76
CA TYR A 137 7.31 -8.33 16.49
C TYR A 137 6.47 -7.30 15.70
N ASN A 138 5.44 -6.72 16.32
CA ASN A 138 4.43 -5.89 15.66
C ASN A 138 4.31 -4.49 16.31
N ILE A 139 4.35 -3.41 15.53
CA ILE A 139 4.21 -2.02 16.06
C ILE A 139 2.82 -1.72 16.60
N THR A 140 1.76 -2.32 16.04
CA THR A 140 0.38 -2.11 16.53
C THR A 140 0.11 -2.77 17.88
N LYS A 141 1.02 -3.62 18.38
CA LYS A 141 0.86 -4.27 19.69
C LYS A 141 1.06 -3.32 20.87
N TYR A 142 1.74 -2.19 20.66
CA TYR A 142 2.03 -1.18 21.70
C TYR A 142 0.98 -0.08 21.82
N ARG A 143 -0.13 -0.15 21.06
CA ARG A 143 -1.18 0.89 21.07
C ARG A 143 -2.19 0.75 22.22
N ASN A 144 -2.19 -0.37 22.95
CA ASN A 144 -3.13 -0.69 24.03
C ASN A 144 -2.41 -1.10 25.34
N ALA A 145 -1.17 -0.68 25.54
CA ALA A 145 -0.44 -0.86 26.80
C ALA A 145 -0.37 0.47 27.54
#